data_AF-X1KKV8-F1
#
_entry.id   AF-X1KKV8-F1
#
_cell.length_a   1.000
_cell.length_b   1.000
_cell.length_c   1.000
_cell.angle_alpha   90.00
_cell.angle_beta   90.00
_cell.angle_gamma   90.00
#
_symmetry.space_group_name_H-M   'P 1'
#
loop_
_entity.id
_entity.type
_entity.pdbx_description
1 polymer ?
#
loop_
_entity_poly.entity_id
_entity_poly.type
_entity_poly.pdbx_seq_one_letter_code
_entity_poly.pdbx_strand_id
1 'polypeptide(L)'
;VVPLVGAGLLTLRKIYPYLLGANIGTVITAILASLVTGSFLGVQAALAHLTFNLLGICVWYPLKKVPIGLAEGFSSLIREKRMLAVVYLISGFFLLPVLLIILTRR
;
A
#
# COMPACT_ATOMS: atom_id res chain seq x y z
N VAL A 1 3.16 10.63 3.33
CA VAL A 1 3.46 10.87 1.90
C VAL A 1 2.21 11.10 1.04
N VAL A 2 1.18 10.26 1.09
CA VAL A 2 -0.07 10.44 0.28
C VAL A 2 -0.75 11.81 0.45
N PRO A 3 -0.85 12.41 1.66
CA PRO A 3 -1.44 13.74 1.81
C PRO A 3 -0.71 14.86 1.03
N LEU A 4 0.58 14.69 0.74
CA LEU A 4 1.37 15.66 -0.02
C LEU A 4 0.90 15.74 -1.48
N VAL A 5 0.38 14.64 -2.04
CA VAL A 5 -0.25 14.64 -3.37
C VAL A 5 -1.63 15.29 -3.31
N GLY A 6 -2.41 15.00 -2.25
CA GLY A 6 -3.70 15.66 -2.03
C GLY A 6 -3.58 17.18 -1.85
N ALA A 7 -2.49 17.64 -1.23
CA ALA A 7 -2.15 19.04 -1.08
C ALA A 7 -1.53 19.68 -2.34
N GLY A 8 -1.32 18.92 -3.42
CA GLY A 8 -0.72 19.41 -4.67
C GLY A 8 0.79 19.66 -4.61
N LEU A 9 1.46 19.30 -3.51
CA LEU A 9 2.91 19.48 -3.32
C LEU A 9 3.74 18.47 -4.12
N LEU A 10 3.18 17.29 -4.39
CA LEU A 10 3.80 16.23 -5.18
C LEU A 10 2.84 15.70 -6.23
N THR A 11 3.38 15.26 -7.37
CA THR A 11 2.60 14.55 -8.40
C THR A 11 2.59 13.04 -8.15
N LEU A 12 1.60 12.33 -8.70
CA LEU A 12 1.52 10.87 -8.62
C LEU A 12 2.77 10.16 -9.16
N ARG A 13 3.41 10.74 -10.18
CA ARG A 13 4.68 10.23 -10.73
C ARG A 13 5.86 10.43 -9.80
N LYS A 14 5.92 11.58 -9.13
CA LYS A 14 6.99 11.90 -8.18
C LYS A 14 6.85 11.10 -6.90
N ILE A 15 5.64 10.84 -6.40
CA ILE A 15 5.43 10.11 -5.13
C ILE A 15 5.70 8.60 -5.25
N TYR A 16 5.63 8.00 -6.45
CA TYR A 16 5.78 6.55 -6.63
C TYR A 16 7.04 5.96 -5.96
N PRO A 17 8.27 6.46 -6.21
CA PRO A 17 9.45 5.96 -5.49
C PRO A 17 9.39 6.17 -3.97
N TYR A 18 8.71 7.23 -3.49
CA TYR A 18 8.54 7.45 -2.04
C TYR A 18 7.62 6.39 -1.42
N LEU A 19 6.58 5.93 -2.14
CA LEU A 19 5.71 4.85 -1.67
C LEU A 19 6.46 3.52 -1.58
N LEU A 20 7.29 3.21 -2.58
CA LEU A 20 8.14 2.00 -2.55
C LEU A 20 9.13 2.06 -1.38
N GLY A 21 9.76 3.21 -1.16
CA GLY A 21 10.64 3.42 0.00
C GLY A 21 9.90 3.30 1.33
N ALA A 22 8.68 3.82 1.43
CA ALA A 22 7.85 3.70 2.63
C ALA A 22 7.53 2.23 2.95
N ASN A 23 7.21 1.41 1.94
CA ASN A 23 6.97 -0.03 2.12
C ASN A 23 8.22 -0.79 2.59
N ILE A 24 9.42 -0.37 2.19
CA ILE A 24 10.66 -0.92 2.76
C ILE A 24 10.81 -0.46 4.21
N GLY A 25 10.64 0.84 4.49
CA GLY A 25 10.83 1.42 5.82
C GLY A 25 9.92 0.82 6.90
N THR A 26 8.67 0.52 6.58
CA THR A 26 7.74 -0.14 7.52
C THR A 26 8.23 -1.55 7.89
N VAL A 27 8.79 -2.29 6.93
CA VAL A 27 9.33 -3.63 7.19
C VAL A 27 10.64 -3.56 7.98
N ILE A 28 11.52 -2.59 7.69
CA ILE A 28 12.71 -2.36 8.52
C ILE A 28 12.32 -2.07 9.97
N THR A 29 11.28 -1.27 10.19
CA THR A 29 10.75 -1.01 11.54
C THR A 29 10.24 -2.30 12.20
N ALA A 30 9.54 -3.16 11.44
CA ALA A 30 9.07 -4.46 11.94
C ALA A 30 10.23 -5.42 12.28
N ILE A 31 11.31 -5.42 11.50
CA ILE A 31 12.53 -6.19 11.79
C ILE A 31 13.13 -5.71 13.12
N LEU A 32 13.34 -4.40 13.28
CA LEU A 32 13.89 -3.82 14.50
C LEU A 32 13.01 -4.14 15.72
N ALA A 33 11.70 -3.96 15.61
CA ALA A 33 10.76 -4.29 16.69
C ALA A 33 10.81 -5.79 17.06
N SER A 34 10.91 -6.67 16.06
CA SER A 34 10.98 -8.12 16.28
C SER A 34 12.30 -8.55 16.92
N LEU A 35 13.41 -7.88 16.57
CA LEU A 35 14.72 -8.12 17.19
C LEU A 35 14.72 -7.65 18.66
N VAL A 36 14.17 -6.48 18.95
CA VAL A 36 14.07 -5.95 20.32
C VAL A 36 13.19 -6.85 21.20
N THR A 37 12.12 -7.40 20.65
CA THR A 37 11.22 -8.32 21.37
C THR A 37 11.73 -9.76 21.42
N GLY A 38 12.83 -10.08 20.75
CA GLY A 38 13.34 -11.46 20.63
C GLY A 38 12.42 -12.41 19.87
N SER A 39 11.47 -11.89 19.09
CA SER A 39 10.47 -12.69 18.38
C SER A 39 11.04 -13.25 17.08
N PHE A 40 11.50 -14.50 17.12
CA PHE A 40 12.01 -15.20 15.93
C PHE A 40 10.96 -15.27 14.81
N LEU A 41 9.70 -15.58 15.16
CA LEU A 41 8.59 -15.59 14.21
C LEU A 41 8.33 -14.20 13.61
N GLY A 42 8.46 -13.14 14.41
CA GLY A 42 8.35 -11.76 13.95
C GLY A 42 9.43 -11.40 12.94
N VAL A 43 10.68 -11.76 13.20
CA VAL A 43 11.81 -11.56 12.27
C VAL A 43 11.58 -12.34 10.97
N GLN A 44 11.17 -13.60 11.06
CA GLN A 44 10.88 -14.42 9.88
C GLN A 44 9.77 -13.81 9.01
N ALA A 45 8.66 -13.39 9.64
CA ALA A 45 7.57 -12.73 8.94
C ALA A 45 8.02 -11.42 8.29
N ALA A 46 8.80 -10.60 9.01
CA ALA A 46 9.30 -9.33 8.50
C ALA A 46 10.28 -9.54 7.32
N LEU A 47 11.15 -10.56 7.38
CA LEU A 47 12.01 -10.92 6.26
C LEU A 47 11.23 -11.41 5.04
N ALA A 48 10.19 -12.22 5.23
CA ALA A 48 9.30 -12.63 4.14
C ALA A 48 8.63 -11.41 3.47
N HIS A 49 8.16 -10.45 4.27
CA HIS A 49 7.60 -9.20 3.75
C HIS A 49 8.65 -8.36 3.02
N LEU A 50 9.88 -8.30 3.53
CA LEU A 50 10.96 -7.55 2.89
C LEU A 50 11.27 -8.14 1.51
N THR A 51 11.41 -9.46 1.43
CA THR A 51 11.64 -10.18 0.17
C THR A 51 10.49 -9.94 -0.81
N PHE A 52 9.23 -10.05 -0.35
CA PHE A 52 8.07 -9.76 -1.20
C PHE A 52 8.08 -8.32 -1.73
N ASN A 53 8.38 -7.34 -0.87
CA ASN A 53 8.45 -5.93 -1.28
C ASN A 53 9.59 -5.68 -2.26
N LEU A 54 10.78 -6.25 -2.03
CA LEU A 54 11.92 -6.10 -2.93
C LEU A 54 11.66 -6.74 -4.29
N LEU A 55 11.12 -7.96 -4.33
CA LEU A 55 10.73 -8.62 -5.59
C LEU A 55 9.64 -7.82 -6.31
N GLY A 56 8.64 -7.35 -5.57
CA GLY A 56 7.60 -6.48 -6.10
C GLY A 56 8.18 -5.21 -6.73
N ILE A 57 9.15 -4.56 -6.08
CA ILE A 57 9.85 -3.39 -6.63
C ILE A 57 10.63 -3.76 -7.90
N CYS A 58 11.37 -4.86 -7.89
CA CYS A 58 12.12 -5.31 -9.06
C CYS A 58 11.22 -5.53 -10.29
N VAL A 59 9.99 -6.03 -10.09
CA VAL A 59 9.01 -6.24 -11.17
C VAL A 59 8.29 -4.95 -11.55
N TRP A 60 7.77 -4.20 -10.57
CA TRP A 60 6.87 -3.08 -10.81
C TRP A 60 7.56 -1.74 -11.03
N TYR A 61 8.82 -1.58 -10.63
CA TYR A 61 9.56 -0.34 -10.88
C TYR A 61 9.88 -0.13 -12.37
N PRO A 62 10.34 -1.15 -13.14
CA PRO A 62 10.42 -1.05 -14.60
C PRO A 62 9.04 -0.83 -15.24
N LEU A 63 8.02 -1.50 -14.72
CA LEU A 63 6.64 -1.42 -15.21
C LEU A 63 5.83 -0.25 -14.62
N LYS A 64 6.47 0.74 -13.99
CA LYS A 64 5.82 1.81 -13.22
C LYS A 64 4.72 2.59 -13.96
N LYS A 65 4.74 2.61 -15.29
CA LYS A 65 3.68 3.21 -16.11
C LYS A 65 2.31 2.58 -15.87
N VAL A 66 2.26 1.27 -15.62
CA VAL A 66 1.02 0.53 -15.38
C VAL A 66 0.34 0.96 -14.08
N PRO A 67 0.95 0.82 -12.88
CA PRO A 67 0.31 1.21 -11.64
C PRO A 67 0.02 2.71 -11.56
N ILE A 68 0.91 3.56 -12.09
CA ILE A 68 0.67 5.02 -12.12
C ILE A 68 -0.50 5.35 -13.05
N GLY A 69 -0.57 4.75 -14.24
CA GLY A 69 -1.65 4.98 -15.20
C GLY A 69 -3.01 4.52 -14.66
N LEU A 70 -3.06 3.37 -14.00
CA LEU A 70 -4.26 2.89 -13.31
C LEU A 70 -4.69 3.86 -12.20
N ALA A 71 -3.74 4.38 -11.41
CA ALA A 71 -4.03 5.36 -10.38
C ALA A 71 -4.54 6.70 -10.96
N GLU A 72 -3.91 7.20 -12.03
CA GLU A 72 -4.33 8.40 -12.76
C GLU A 72 -5.76 8.23 -13.32
N GLY A 73 -6.06 7.10 -13.98
CA GLY A 73 -7.39 6.80 -14.53
C GLY A 73 -8.46 6.60 -13.45
N PHE A 74 -8.12 5.94 -12.33
CA PHE A 74 -9.06 5.82 -11.21
C PHE A 74 -9.34 7.18 -10.56
N SER A 75 -8.31 8.03 -10.45
CA SER A 75 -8.45 9.38 -9.89
C SER A 75 -9.35 10.29 -10.73
N SER A 76 -9.34 10.15 -12.06
CA SER A 76 -10.23 10.94 -12.93
C SER A 76 -11.70 10.53 -12.76
N LEU A 77 -11.99 9.23 -12.65
CA LEU A 77 -13.34 8.74 -12.37
C LEU A 77 -13.88 9.25 -11.03
N ILE A 78 -13.03 9.25 -9.99
CA ILE A 78 -13.36 9.78 -8.67
C ILE A 78 -13.58 11.31 -8.71
N ARG A 79 -12.79 12.03 -9.52
CA ARG A 79 -12.92 13.49 -9.65
C ARG A 79 -14.29 13.89 -10.19
N GLU A 80 -14.82 13.15 -11.15
CA GLU A 80 -16.15 13.38 -11.74
C GLU A 80 -17.27 12.96 -10.79
N LYS A 81 -17.12 11.82 -10.12
CA LYS A 81 -18.12 11.28 -9.18
C LYS A 81 -17.52 11.11 -7.80
N ARG A 82 -17.53 12.19 -7.00
CA ARG A 82 -17.00 12.18 -5.61
C ARG A 82 -17.57 11.06 -4.73
N MET A 83 -18.83 10.66 -4.97
CA MET A 83 -19.46 9.53 -4.27
C MET A 83 -18.74 8.20 -4.49
N LEU A 84 -18.08 7.99 -5.64
CA LEU A 84 -17.29 6.78 -5.88
C LEU A 84 -16.11 6.67 -4.91
N ALA A 85 -15.50 7.79 -4.52
CA ALA A 85 -14.43 7.80 -3.51
C ALA A 85 -14.96 7.29 -2.17
N VAL A 86 -16.13 7.79 -1.75
CA VAL A 86 -16.76 7.40 -0.49
C VAL A 86 -17.16 5.92 -0.51
N VAL A 87 -17.79 5.47 -1.60
CA VAL A 87 -18.17 4.06 -1.77
C VAL A 87 -16.94 3.16 -1.78
N TYR A 88 -15.87 3.53 -2.48
CA TYR A 88 -14.61 2.79 -2.51
C TYR A 88 -13.97 2.71 -1.11
N LEU A 89 -13.97 3.80 -0.35
CA LEU A 89 -13.43 3.82 1.01
C LEU A 89 -14.25 2.93 1.95
N ILE A 90 -15.58 3.07 1.93
CA ILE A 90 -16.47 2.26 2.77
C ILE A 90 -16.34 0.77 2.39
N SER A 91 -16.35 0.47 1.10
CA SER A 91 -16.29 -0.91 0.65
C SER A 91 -14.93 -1.55 0.90
N GLY A 92 -13.84 -0.87 0.56
CA GLY A 92 -12.48 -1.38 0.68
C GLY A 92 -11.99 -1.51 2.12
N PHE A 93 -12.33 -0.58 3.00
CA PHE A 93 -11.82 -0.56 4.39
C PHE A 93 -12.77 -1.16 5.42
N PHE A 94 -14.07 -1.24 5.14
CA PHE A 94 -15.05 -1.76 6.11
C PHE A 94 -15.80 -2.98 5.57
N LEU A 95 -16.56 -2.85 4.48
CA LEU A 95 -17.44 -3.93 4.03
C LEU A 95 -16.67 -5.19 3.62
N LEU A 96 -15.59 -5.04 2.84
CA LEU A 96 -14.80 -6.17 2.37
C LEU A 96 -14.09 -6.90 3.52
N PRO A 97 -13.37 -6.21 4.44
CA PRO A 97 -12.81 -6.88 5.62
C PRO A 97 -13.87 -7.55 6.50
N VAL A 98 -14.99 -6.89 6.78
CA VAL A 98 -16.07 -7.45 7.61
C VAL A 98 -16.68 -8.70 6.96
N LEU A 99 -16.92 -8.64 5.64
CA LEU A 99 -17.43 -9.78 4.89
C LEU A 99 -16.45 -10.96 4.92
N LEU A 100 -15.16 -10.72 4.69
CA LEU A 100 -14.13 -11.76 4.78
C LEU A 100 -14.09 -12.39 6.18
N ILE A 101 -14.13 -11.58 7.24
CA ILE A 101 -14.17 -12.09 8.61
C ILE A 101 -15.40 -12.97 8.84
N ILE A 102 -16.60 -12.54 8.44
CA ILE A 102 -17.82 -13.35 8.60
C ILE A 102 -17.73 -14.67 7.84
N LEU A 103 -17.18 -14.67 6.62
CA LEU A 103 -17.07 -15.86 5.78
C LEU A 103 -16.00 -16.84 6.28
N THR A 104 -14.88 -16.34 6.79
CA THR A 104 -13.75 -17.18 7.27
C THR A 104 -13.92 -17.62 8.72
N ARG A 105 -14.83 -16.99 9.49
CA ARG A 105 -15.19 -17.39 10.86
C ARG A 105 -16.10 -18.62 10.82
N ARG A 106 -15.52 -19.78 10.50
CA ARG A 106 -16.05 -21.11 10.81
C ARG A 106 -15.35 -21.68 12.03
#